data_AF-A0A7C4UGB9-F1
#
_entry.id   AF-A0A7C4UGB9-F1
#
_cell.length_a   1.000
_cell.length_b   1.000
_cell.length_c   1.000
_cell.angle_alpha   90.00
_cell.angle_beta   90.00
_cell.angle_gamma   90.00
#
_symmetry.space_group_name_H-M   'P 1'
#
loop_
_entity.id
_entity.type
_entity.pdbx_description
1 polymer ?
#
loop_
_entity_poly.entity_id
_entity_poly.type
_entity_poly.pdbx_seq_one_letter_code
_entity_poly.pdbx_strand_id
1 'polypeptide(L)'
;MSPDRSTRTACRRQPADEALPRTACPVRHRGPSAVYSGACVECDGWRPLAMNSVASHFAVPWLPWLLLGLPLVVAAQLLISWRRRKQLAKFAQPLPLATLIPPKPRWRWLKTFAVSTGTTLLLIAIAGPRWGHDATPEVVPGRDIVLVLDMSRSMLATDAPPTRFDRARNALTDLVQALRRRGGHRLALVVLGSDAQIVVPLTHDYAHVIGKIAALDVEVPPARLRPKMDATSGTRLGAALKLATQAHDTTMAGFQDVIVLSDGDDPLGDAEWQAGLREIAALGIPVHTIGIGDPHDFSPVPGRPGAETRLREHPLREIARQTGGHYLTAYRDAPPVVDFFKQRIEPKSGTTAVSVTPPQPRSQHMWFYLAALVLLATIWIVGYAE
;
A
#
# COMPACT_ATOMS: atom_id res chain seq x y z
N MET A 1 -63.29 3.26 48.44
CA MET A 1 -64.45 2.71 47.70
C MET A 1 -63.95 2.09 46.40
N SER A 2 -64.33 0.84 46.16
CA SER A 2 -64.54 0.23 44.84
C SER A 2 -66.07 0.17 44.60
N PRO A 3 -66.64 -0.22 43.45
CA PRO A 3 -66.08 -0.81 42.22
C PRO A 3 -66.07 0.21 41.05
N ASP A 4 -65.98 -0.07 39.74
CA ASP A 4 -66.18 -1.27 38.89
C ASP A 4 -65.43 -1.03 37.53
N ARG A 5 -65.33 -1.90 36.49
CA ARG A 5 -65.89 -3.23 36.15
C ARG A 5 -64.90 -4.03 35.26
N SER A 6 -65.33 -5.23 34.84
CA SER A 6 -64.68 -6.18 33.92
C SER A 6 -64.59 -5.65 32.45
N THR A 7 -63.83 -6.25 31.53
CA THR A 7 -64.00 -7.64 30.99
C THR A 7 -62.69 -8.40 30.69
N ARG A 8 -62.80 -9.73 30.59
CA ARG A 8 -61.74 -10.68 30.14
C ARG A 8 -62.26 -11.55 28.99
N THR A 9 -61.49 -11.71 27.92
CA THR A 9 -61.71 -12.72 26.86
C THR A 9 -60.46 -12.81 25.97
N ALA A 10 -60.01 -13.95 25.45
CA ALA A 10 -60.03 -15.33 25.96
C ALA A 10 -58.87 -16.11 25.28
N CYS A 11 -58.34 -17.16 25.91
CA CYS A 11 -57.29 -17.99 25.30
C CYS A 11 -57.91 -19.04 24.36
N ARG A 12 -57.30 -19.26 23.18
CA ARG A 12 -57.58 -20.40 22.29
C ARG A 12 -56.27 -20.96 21.73
N ARG A 13 -56.17 -22.28 21.54
CA ARG A 13 -54.95 -23.00 21.13
C ARG A 13 -55.16 -23.80 19.84
N GLN A 14 -54.09 -23.92 19.05
CA GLN A 14 -53.76 -25.02 18.11
C GLN A 14 -54.71 -25.24 16.91
N PRO A 15 -54.30 -26.00 15.86
CA PRO A 15 -52.98 -26.59 15.55
C PRO A 15 -52.10 -25.61 14.71
N ALA A 16 -50.79 -25.77 14.44
CA ALA A 16 -49.89 -26.93 14.29
C ALA A 16 -50.01 -27.69 12.95
N ASP A 17 -49.31 -27.23 11.91
CA ASP A 17 -48.43 -28.04 11.03
C ASP A 17 -47.91 -27.20 9.84
N GLU A 18 -46.59 -27.06 9.70
CA GLU A 18 -45.78 -27.28 8.47
C GLU A 18 -44.29 -26.89 8.68
N ALA A 19 -43.43 -27.21 7.71
CA ALA A 19 -42.00 -27.46 7.90
C ALA A 19 -41.06 -26.25 8.13
N LEU A 20 -39.97 -26.51 8.87
CA LEU A 20 -38.78 -25.65 8.98
C LEU A 20 -37.87 -25.79 7.74
N PRO A 21 -37.01 -24.79 7.44
CA PRO A 21 -35.68 -24.75 8.08
C PRO A 21 -35.39 -23.45 8.85
N ARG A 22 -34.46 -23.53 9.82
CA ARG A 22 -33.97 -22.40 10.62
C ARG A 22 -32.64 -21.86 10.08
N THR A 23 -32.57 -20.59 9.73
CA THR A 23 -31.30 -19.81 9.61
C THR A 23 -31.46 -18.38 10.15
N ALA A 24 -31.99 -18.25 11.37
CA ALA A 24 -32.05 -16.98 12.09
C ALA A 24 -31.03 -16.97 13.25
N CYS A 25 -29.91 -16.27 13.08
CA CYS A 25 -28.99 -15.98 14.17
C CYS A 25 -29.56 -14.86 15.08
N PRO A 26 -29.56 -15.02 16.42
CA PRO A 26 -30.19 -14.06 17.31
C PRO A 26 -29.30 -12.83 17.56
N VAL A 27 -29.68 -11.67 17.01
CA VAL A 27 -29.05 -10.38 17.35
C VAL A 27 -29.58 -9.90 18.71
N ARG A 28 -28.68 -9.65 19.66
CA ARG A 28 -29.00 -9.25 21.04
C ARG A 28 -28.57 -7.82 21.34
N HIS A 29 -29.39 -6.83 20.99
CA HIS A 29 -29.13 -5.42 21.31
C HIS A 29 -29.44 -5.06 22.78
N ARG A 30 -28.57 -4.22 23.36
CA ARG A 30 -28.81 -3.35 24.53
C ARG A 30 -27.88 -2.13 24.40
N GLY A 31 -28.38 -0.92 24.69
CA GLY A 31 -27.60 0.32 24.70
C GLY A 31 -27.65 1.10 23.37
N PRO A 32 -27.97 2.42 23.38
CA PRO A 32 -28.08 3.25 22.17
C PRO A 32 -26.82 4.08 21.87
N SER A 33 -26.90 4.88 20.80
CA SER A 33 -25.94 5.92 20.34
C SER A 33 -24.55 5.45 19.88
N ALA A 34 -24.52 4.85 18.69
CA ALA A 34 -23.38 4.95 17.76
C ALA A 34 -23.89 5.57 16.44
N VAL A 35 -23.08 6.41 15.79
CA VAL A 35 -23.49 7.20 14.61
C VAL A 35 -23.28 6.40 13.30
N TYR A 36 -24.13 6.68 12.30
CA TYR A 36 -24.06 6.07 10.97
C TYR A 36 -22.74 6.34 10.24
N SER A 37 -22.12 5.28 9.71
CA SER A 37 -21.48 5.32 8.38
C SER A 37 -21.80 4.01 7.65
N GLY A 38 -22.57 4.12 6.56
CA GLY A 38 -23.04 2.95 5.80
C GLY A 38 -22.01 2.50 4.78
N ALA A 39 -21.39 1.34 5.01
CA ALA A 39 -20.73 0.56 3.97
C ALA A 39 -21.30 -0.86 4.02
N CYS A 40 -22.23 -1.16 3.12
CA CYS A 40 -22.81 -2.50 3.01
C CYS A 40 -21.72 -3.48 2.56
N VAL A 41 -21.28 -4.36 3.45
CA VAL A 41 -20.53 -5.56 3.05
C VAL A 41 -21.54 -6.49 2.40
N GLU A 42 -21.62 -6.42 1.08
CA GLU A 42 -22.53 -7.25 0.29
C GLU A 42 -22.12 -8.71 0.44
N CYS A 43 -22.96 -9.51 1.11
CA CYS A 43 -22.72 -10.94 1.29
C CYS A 43 -23.00 -11.68 -0.02
N ASP A 44 -22.04 -11.58 -0.94
CA ASP A 44 -22.01 -12.13 -2.30
C ASP A 44 -22.21 -13.66 -2.29
N GLY A 45 -23.48 -14.08 -2.30
CA GLY A 45 -23.88 -15.47 -2.17
C GLY A 45 -23.62 -16.28 -3.44
N TRP A 46 -23.42 -17.60 -3.26
CA TRP A 46 -23.48 -18.58 -4.35
C TRP A 46 -22.46 -18.40 -5.50
N ARG A 47 -21.19 -18.13 -5.17
CA ARG A 47 -20.09 -18.42 -6.12
C ARG A 47 -19.96 -19.95 -6.33
N PRO A 48 -19.95 -20.46 -7.58
CA PRO A 48 -19.89 -21.90 -7.83
C PRO A 48 -18.54 -22.50 -7.40
N LEU A 49 -18.61 -23.60 -6.64
CA LEU A 49 -17.52 -24.15 -5.82
C LEU A 49 -16.35 -24.82 -6.58
N ALA A 50 -16.28 -24.72 -7.92
CA ALA A 50 -15.40 -25.56 -8.74
C ALA A 50 -14.16 -24.88 -9.36
N MET A 51 -14.10 -23.55 -9.44
CA MET A 51 -13.05 -22.85 -10.24
C MET A 51 -12.13 -21.90 -9.46
N ASN A 52 -12.49 -21.48 -8.25
CA ASN A 52 -11.78 -20.40 -7.55
C ASN A 52 -10.46 -20.82 -6.88
N SER A 53 -10.30 -22.09 -6.48
CA SER A 53 -9.09 -22.59 -5.80
C SER A 53 -7.88 -22.68 -6.74
N VAL A 54 -8.08 -23.11 -7.99
CA VAL A 54 -7.01 -23.14 -9.00
C VAL A 54 -6.56 -21.71 -9.33
N ALA A 55 -7.49 -20.75 -9.38
CA ALA A 55 -7.19 -19.37 -9.72
C ALA A 55 -6.27 -18.65 -8.72
N SER A 56 -6.29 -19.03 -7.44
CA SER A 56 -5.38 -18.48 -6.42
C SER A 56 -3.94 -19.04 -6.47
N HIS A 57 -3.71 -20.16 -7.16
CA HIS A 57 -2.40 -20.84 -7.20
C HIS A 57 -1.60 -20.57 -8.48
N PHE A 58 -2.17 -19.88 -9.47
CA PHE A 58 -1.51 -19.57 -10.74
C PHE A 58 -1.55 -18.07 -11.03
N ALA A 59 -0.44 -17.51 -11.49
CA ALA A 59 -0.35 -16.10 -11.89
C ALA A 59 -1.28 -15.77 -13.08
N VAL A 60 -1.59 -16.75 -13.93
CA VAL A 60 -2.50 -16.61 -15.08
C VAL A 60 -3.57 -17.71 -15.03
N PRO A 61 -4.76 -17.46 -14.44
CA PRO A 61 -5.71 -18.51 -14.08
C PRO A 61 -6.40 -19.17 -15.29
N TRP A 62 -6.39 -18.54 -16.46
CA TRP A 62 -6.92 -19.11 -17.70
C TRP A 62 -5.90 -19.93 -18.49
N LEU A 63 -4.59 -19.79 -18.21
CA LEU A 63 -3.55 -20.51 -18.95
C LEU A 63 -3.55 -22.04 -18.76
N PRO A 64 -3.85 -22.65 -17.58
CA PRO A 64 -3.85 -24.11 -17.46
C PRO A 64 -4.87 -24.81 -18.37
N TRP A 65 -5.89 -24.11 -18.88
CA TRP A 65 -6.83 -24.68 -19.86
C TRP A 65 -6.17 -25.00 -21.21
N LEU A 66 -5.02 -24.40 -21.55
CA LEU A 66 -4.21 -24.79 -22.72
C LEU A 66 -3.65 -26.22 -22.60
N LEU A 67 -3.55 -26.79 -21.39
CA LEU A 67 -3.14 -28.18 -21.20
C LEU A 67 -4.15 -29.18 -21.78
N LEU A 68 -5.41 -28.80 -21.97
CA LEU A 68 -6.42 -29.61 -22.70
C LEU A 68 -6.12 -29.70 -24.21
N GLY A 69 -5.28 -28.82 -24.75
CA GLY A 69 -4.73 -28.95 -26.10
C GLY A 69 -3.67 -30.04 -26.23
N LEU A 70 -2.99 -30.41 -25.13
CA LEU A 70 -1.93 -31.43 -25.13
C LEU A 70 -2.40 -32.82 -25.64
N PRO A 71 -3.52 -33.41 -25.18
CA PRO A 71 -4.01 -34.67 -25.74
C PRO A 71 -4.39 -34.56 -27.23
N LEU A 72 -4.83 -33.38 -27.71
CA LEU A 72 -5.10 -33.16 -29.14
C LEU A 72 -3.80 -33.19 -29.96
N VAL A 73 -2.71 -32.58 -29.46
CA VAL A 73 -1.37 -32.65 -30.10
C VAL A 73 -0.83 -34.09 -30.10
N VAL A 74 -0.96 -34.82 -29.00
CA VAL A 74 -0.54 -36.23 -28.91
C VAL A 74 -1.37 -37.10 -29.87
N ALA A 75 -2.69 -36.93 -29.92
CA ALA A 75 -3.56 -37.63 -30.86
C ALA A 75 -3.21 -37.29 -32.32
N ALA A 76 -2.91 -36.03 -32.64
CA ALA A 76 -2.45 -35.63 -33.96
C ALA A 76 -1.11 -36.26 -34.34
N GLN A 77 -0.11 -36.30 -33.45
CA GLN A 77 1.15 -36.99 -33.70
C GLN A 77 0.97 -38.49 -33.91
N LEU A 78 0.14 -39.15 -33.09
CA LEU A 78 -0.20 -40.57 -33.25
C LEU A 78 -0.88 -40.82 -34.61
N LEU A 79 -1.86 -40.00 -34.99
CA LEU A 79 -2.60 -40.10 -36.26
C LEU A 79 -1.68 -39.85 -37.46
N ILE A 80 -0.77 -38.87 -37.39
CA ILE A 80 0.27 -38.63 -38.41
C ILE A 80 1.20 -39.84 -38.51
N SER A 81 1.63 -40.42 -37.39
CA SER A 81 2.48 -41.61 -37.40
C SER A 81 1.78 -42.83 -38.02
N TRP A 82 0.47 -43.00 -37.77
CA TRP A 82 -0.36 -44.07 -38.31
C TRP A 82 -0.64 -43.87 -39.81
N ARG A 83 -0.94 -42.64 -40.24
CA ARG A 83 -1.05 -42.27 -41.66
C ARG A 83 0.26 -42.48 -42.40
N ARG A 84 1.41 -42.09 -41.83
CA ARG A 84 2.75 -42.36 -42.39
C ARG A 84 3.01 -43.86 -42.53
N ARG A 85 2.69 -44.70 -41.53
CA ARG A 85 2.77 -46.17 -41.66
C ARG A 85 1.90 -46.67 -42.82
N LYS A 86 0.65 -46.21 -42.93
CA LYS A 86 -0.28 -46.61 -44.01
C LYS A 86 0.14 -46.13 -45.40
N GLN A 87 0.86 -45.02 -45.53
CA GLN A 87 1.42 -44.57 -46.81
C GLN A 87 2.72 -45.29 -47.15
N LEU A 88 3.63 -45.49 -46.19
CA LEU A 88 4.84 -46.31 -46.40
C LEU A 88 4.48 -47.73 -46.83
N ALA A 89 3.44 -48.34 -46.22
CA ALA A 89 2.91 -49.64 -46.63
C ALA A 89 2.27 -49.67 -48.03
N LYS A 90 1.96 -48.51 -48.65
CA LYS A 90 1.50 -48.41 -50.05
C LYS A 90 2.64 -48.23 -51.05
N PHE A 91 3.79 -47.71 -50.61
CA PHE A 91 5.00 -47.61 -51.43
C PHE A 91 5.95 -48.82 -51.28
N ALA A 92 5.69 -49.69 -50.31
CA ALA A 92 6.47 -50.91 -50.05
C ALA A 92 6.16 -52.05 -51.04
N GLN A 93 6.55 -51.87 -52.31
CA GLN A 93 6.92 -53.00 -53.17
C GLN A 93 8.25 -53.64 -52.65
N PRO A 94 8.59 -54.89 -53.01
CA PRO A 94 9.43 -55.75 -52.16
C PRO A 94 10.94 -55.48 -52.24
N LEU A 95 11.35 -54.31 -51.72
CA LEU A 95 12.74 -54.01 -51.34
C LEU A 95 12.89 -54.18 -49.82
N PRO A 96 13.94 -54.84 -49.31
CA PRO A 96 14.16 -55.08 -47.87
C PRO A 96 14.67 -53.84 -47.12
N LEU A 97 13.96 -52.71 -47.25
CA LEU A 97 14.21 -51.48 -46.49
C LEU A 97 14.00 -51.66 -44.97
N ALA A 98 13.33 -52.74 -44.56
CA ALA A 98 13.21 -53.16 -43.16
C ALA A 98 14.58 -53.38 -42.47
N THR A 99 15.62 -53.71 -43.24
CA THR A 99 16.98 -53.97 -42.72
C THR A 99 17.80 -52.69 -42.51
N LEU A 100 17.42 -51.57 -43.13
CA LEU A 100 18.15 -50.29 -43.04
C LEU A 100 17.56 -49.30 -42.03
N ILE A 101 16.28 -49.45 -41.68
CA ILE A 101 15.61 -48.60 -40.67
C ILE A 101 15.12 -49.49 -39.53
N PRO A 102 15.99 -49.86 -38.55
CA PRO A 102 15.58 -50.67 -37.43
C PRO A 102 14.44 -49.97 -36.68
N PRO A 103 13.28 -50.62 -36.49
CA PRO A 103 12.22 -50.04 -35.68
C PRO A 103 12.70 -49.99 -34.23
N LYS A 104 13.09 -48.80 -33.76
CA LYS A 104 13.21 -48.44 -32.34
C LYS A 104 11.87 -47.85 -31.86
N PRO A 105 10.77 -48.61 -31.67
CA PRO A 105 9.50 -48.05 -31.22
C PRO A 105 9.64 -47.44 -29.82
N ARG A 106 10.43 -48.07 -28.94
CA ARG A 106 10.74 -47.57 -27.59
C ARG A 106 11.30 -46.15 -27.62
N TRP A 107 12.27 -45.87 -28.50
CA TRP A 107 12.84 -44.53 -28.65
C TRP A 107 11.84 -43.51 -29.20
N ARG A 108 11.01 -43.89 -30.19
CA ARG A 108 9.96 -43.01 -30.72
C ARG A 108 8.89 -42.67 -29.67
N TRP A 109 8.45 -43.66 -28.89
CA TRP A 109 7.53 -43.45 -27.77
C TRP A 109 8.17 -42.58 -26.67
N LEU A 110 9.43 -42.84 -26.30
CA LEU A 110 10.16 -42.03 -25.32
C LEU A 110 10.32 -40.58 -25.78
N LYS A 111 10.66 -40.34 -27.04
CA LYS A 111 10.77 -38.99 -27.63
C LYS A 111 9.42 -38.27 -27.64
N THR A 112 8.33 -38.92 -28.04
CA THR A 112 6.98 -38.32 -27.98
C THR A 112 6.53 -38.05 -26.55
N PHE A 113 6.76 -38.98 -25.61
CA PHE A 113 6.42 -38.80 -24.20
C PHE A 113 7.20 -37.64 -23.59
N ALA A 114 8.53 -37.63 -23.75
CA ALA A 114 9.39 -36.62 -23.17
C ALA A 114 9.16 -35.23 -23.79
N VAL A 115 8.93 -35.09 -25.11
CA VAL A 115 8.53 -33.80 -25.70
C VAL A 115 7.19 -33.33 -25.13
N SER A 116 6.21 -34.24 -24.97
CA SER A 116 4.92 -33.91 -24.35
C SER A 116 5.09 -33.42 -22.90
N THR A 117 5.88 -34.12 -22.08
CA THR A 117 6.20 -33.73 -20.70
C THR A 117 6.95 -32.40 -20.63
N GLY A 118 7.92 -32.15 -21.51
CA GLY A 118 8.66 -30.90 -21.57
C GLY A 118 7.78 -29.70 -21.91
N THR A 119 6.90 -29.85 -22.92
CA THR A 119 5.88 -28.83 -23.25
C THR A 119 4.89 -28.62 -22.10
N THR A 120 4.49 -29.69 -21.41
CA THR A 120 3.61 -29.62 -20.23
C THR A 120 4.25 -28.82 -19.09
N LEU A 121 5.51 -29.12 -18.76
CA LEU A 121 6.29 -28.39 -17.74
C LEU A 121 6.46 -26.91 -18.12
N LEU A 122 6.69 -26.61 -19.40
CA LEU A 122 6.81 -25.24 -19.89
C LEU A 122 5.48 -24.46 -19.77
N LEU A 123 4.36 -25.07 -20.14
CA LEU A 123 3.02 -24.46 -19.97
C LEU A 123 2.68 -24.23 -18.49
N ILE A 124 3.05 -25.16 -17.61
CA ILE A 124 2.92 -24.97 -16.15
C ILE A 124 3.82 -23.82 -15.68
N ALA A 125 5.07 -23.72 -16.14
CA ALA A 125 5.96 -22.62 -15.79
C ALA A 125 5.38 -21.26 -16.18
N ILE A 126 4.82 -21.13 -17.40
CA ILE A 126 4.21 -19.88 -17.88
C ILE A 126 2.90 -19.56 -17.14
N ALA A 127 2.14 -20.57 -16.69
CA ALA A 127 0.96 -20.35 -15.84
C ALA A 127 1.34 -19.76 -14.46
N GLY A 128 2.61 -19.88 -14.08
CA GLY A 128 3.20 -19.22 -12.92
C GLY A 128 2.70 -19.78 -11.58
N PRO A 129 3.02 -21.03 -11.23
CA PRO A 129 2.64 -21.63 -9.94
C PRO A 129 3.16 -20.81 -8.76
N ARG A 130 2.28 -20.59 -7.79
CA ARG A 130 2.53 -19.83 -6.55
C ARG A 130 2.10 -20.66 -5.34
N TRP A 131 3.07 -21.05 -4.51
CA TRP A 131 2.82 -21.77 -3.25
C TRP A 131 4.00 -21.64 -2.28
N GLY A 132 3.66 -21.82 -1.00
CA GLY A 132 4.44 -21.27 0.10
C GLY A 132 4.14 -19.77 0.26
N HIS A 133 4.13 -19.30 1.51
CA HIS A 133 4.15 -17.88 1.80
C HIS A 133 5.60 -17.42 1.85
N ASP A 134 5.86 -16.16 1.51
CA ASP A 134 7.11 -15.53 1.96
C ASP A 134 7.17 -15.51 3.50
N ALA A 135 8.37 -15.39 4.06
CA ALA A 135 8.58 -15.50 5.51
C ALA A 135 7.72 -14.49 6.28
N THR A 136 7.29 -14.87 7.49
CA THR A 136 6.42 -14.05 8.36
C THR A 136 6.88 -12.59 8.39
N PRO A 137 5.97 -11.61 8.25
CA PRO A 137 6.36 -10.21 8.27
C PRO A 137 7.12 -9.93 9.56
N GLU A 138 8.37 -9.47 9.43
CA GLU A 138 9.22 -9.16 10.57
C GLU A 138 8.57 -7.98 11.32
N VAL A 139 8.06 -8.24 12.53
CA VAL A 139 7.22 -7.29 13.27
C VAL A 139 8.11 -6.27 13.97
N VAL A 140 8.80 -5.44 13.18
CA VAL A 140 9.60 -4.33 13.65
C VAL A 140 8.69 -3.33 14.37
N PRO A 141 8.93 -3.00 15.66
CA PRO A 141 8.06 -2.12 16.42
C PRO A 141 8.06 -0.71 15.83
N GLY A 142 6.90 -0.30 15.31
CA GLY A 142 6.72 0.89 14.49
C GLY A 142 6.08 2.06 15.23
N ARG A 143 6.26 3.25 14.65
CA ARG A 143 5.50 4.45 14.99
C ARG A 143 5.00 5.11 13.71
N ASP A 144 3.82 5.71 13.77
CA ASP A 144 3.19 6.45 12.70
C ASP A 144 3.66 7.91 12.75
N ILE A 145 4.34 8.37 11.71
CA ILE A 145 4.94 9.71 11.68
C ILE A 145 4.34 10.51 10.53
N VAL A 146 3.58 11.57 10.84
CA VAL A 146 3.11 12.52 9.83
C VAL A 146 4.11 13.65 9.70
N LEU A 147 4.65 13.81 8.50
CA LEU A 147 5.52 14.90 8.11
C LEU A 147 4.66 16.03 7.55
N VAL A 148 4.81 17.24 8.08
CA VAL A 148 4.06 18.44 7.66
C VAL A 148 5.04 19.48 7.14
N LEU A 149 4.92 19.81 5.85
CA LEU A 149 5.81 20.75 5.17
C LEU A 149 5.07 22.03 4.76
N ASP A 150 5.61 23.17 5.19
CA ASP A 150 5.15 24.49 4.77
C ASP A 150 5.58 24.81 3.33
N MET A 151 4.61 25.21 2.51
CA MET A 151 4.75 25.64 1.12
C MET A 151 4.12 27.03 0.89
N SER A 152 3.98 27.83 1.95
CA SER A 152 3.63 29.25 1.85
C SER A 152 4.76 30.06 1.18
N ARG A 153 4.43 31.23 0.62
CA ARG A 153 5.42 32.06 -0.09
C ARG A 153 6.55 32.60 0.80
N SER A 154 6.35 32.72 2.11
CA SER A 154 7.40 33.16 3.03
C SER A 154 8.54 32.13 3.15
N MET A 155 8.25 30.85 2.86
CA MET A 155 9.27 29.79 2.78
C MET A 155 10.26 29.96 1.59
N LEU A 156 10.01 30.90 0.66
CA LEU A 156 11.00 31.29 -0.37
C LEU A 156 12.08 32.26 0.16
N ALA A 157 11.96 32.79 1.38
CA ALA A 157 12.97 33.66 1.98
C ALA A 157 14.35 32.95 2.12
N THR A 158 15.42 33.74 2.05
CA THR A 158 16.80 33.28 1.87
C THR A 158 17.70 33.47 3.09
N ASP A 159 17.14 33.88 4.24
CA ASP A 159 17.80 33.90 5.56
C ASP A 159 18.27 32.51 6.01
N ALA A 160 17.56 31.48 5.55
CA ALA A 160 17.96 30.09 5.66
C ALA A 160 18.43 29.57 4.28
N PRO A 161 19.70 29.75 3.89
CA PRO A 161 20.14 29.46 2.52
C PRO A 161 20.03 27.97 2.15
N PRO A 162 19.69 27.63 0.89
CA PRO A 162 19.38 28.55 -0.21
C PRO A 162 18.00 29.20 -0.07
N THR A 163 16.98 28.47 0.36
CA THR A 163 15.68 28.99 0.81
C THR A 163 15.19 28.22 2.05
N ARG A 164 14.30 28.83 2.86
CA ARG A 164 13.66 28.12 4.00
C ARG A 164 13.00 26.82 3.54
N PHE A 165 12.36 26.82 2.37
CA PHE A 165 11.72 25.64 1.77
C PHE A 165 12.72 24.55 1.41
N ASP A 166 13.79 24.86 0.69
CA ASP A 166 14.83 23.89 0.33
C ASP A 166 15.47 23.28 1.57
N ARG A 167 15.69 24.09 2.61
CA ARG A 167 16.23 23.63 3.89
C ARG A 167 15.28 22.68 4.62
N ALA A 168 13.97 22.97 4.59
CA ALA A 168 12.93 22.08 5.11
C ALA A 168 12.86 20.75 4.33
N ARG A 169 12.82 20.85 3.00
CA ARG A 169 12.77 19.74 2.02
C ARG A 169 13.98 18.81 2.16
N ASN A 170 15.17 19.35 2.34
CA ASN A 170 16.40 18.58 2.55
C ASN A 170 16.38 17.87 3.93
N ALA A 171 16.05 18.58 5.01
CA ALA A 171 15.97 17.97 6.35
C ALA A 171 14.89 16.88 6.46
N LEU A 172 13.75 17.03 5.78
CA LEU A 172 12.76 15.97 5.63
C LEU A 172 13.31 14.79 4.82
N THR A 173 14.05 15.04 3.74
CA THR A 173 14.66 13.98 2.92
C THR A 173 15.67 13.17 3.75
N ASP A 174 16.50 13.83 4.55
CA ASP A 174 17.48 13.17 5.43
C ASP A 174 16.82 12.41 6.58
N LEU A 175 15.75 12.95 7.17
CA LEU A 175 14.90 12.24 8.14
C LEU A 175 14.30 10.97 7.52
N VAL A 176 13.69 11.05 6.33
CA VAL A 176 13.08 9.89 5.66
C VAL A 176 14.15 8.86 5.26
N GLN A 177 15.36 9.30 4.91
CA GLN A 177 16.50 8.38 4.73
C GLN A 177 16.94 7.70 6.03
N ALA A 178 16.97 8.40 7.17
CA ALA A 178 17.31 7.81 8.47
C ALA A 178 16.25 6.79 8.90
N LEU A 179 14.97 7.14 8.76
CA LEU A 179 13.83 6.24 8.98
C LEU A 179 13.90 5.00 8.09
N ARG A 180 14.22 5.14 6.81
CA ARG A 180 14.41 4.03 5.86
C ARG A 180 15.54 3.07 6.28
N ARG A 181 16.60 3.56 6.93
CA ARG A 181 17.72 2.72 7.42
C ARG A 181 17.34 1.90 8.66
N ARG A 182 16.39 2.37 9.47
CA ARG A 182 15.85 1.67 10.66
C ARG A 182 14.68 0.73 10.33
N GLY A 183 13.80 1.13 9.42
CA GLY A 183 12.58 0.40 9.10
C GLY A 183 11.47 0.55 10.16
N GLY A 184 10.39 -0.22 10.01
CA GLY A 184 9.27 -0.31 10.96
C GLY A 184 8.29 0.87 11.03
N HIS A 185 8.71 2.10 10.67
CA HIS A 185 7.86 3.28 10.75
C HIS A 185 6.93 3.46 9.54
N ARG A 186 5.69 3.92 9.76
CA ARG A 186 4.78 4.35 8.67
C ARG A 186 4.83 5.85 8.55
N LEU A 187 5.03 6.37 7.34
CA LEU A 187 5.15 7.80 7.08
C LEU A 187 4.00 8.30 6.23
N ALA A 188 3.52 9.50 6.53
CA ALA A 188 2.66 10.29 5.65
C ALA A 188 3.27 11.68 5.41
N LEU A 189 2.84 12.33 4.33
CA LEU A 189 3.26 13.68 3.96
C LEU A 189 2.03 14.57 3.78
N VAL A 190 1.93 15.59 4.62
CA VAL A 190 0.99 16.71 4.53
C VAL A 190 1.77 17.95 4.08
N VAL A 191 1.15 18.75 3.23
CA VAL A 191 1.65 20.07 2.83
C VAL A 191 0.65 21.15 3.22
N LEU A 192 1.13 22.35 3.53
CA LEU A 192 0.29 23.50 3.90
C LEU A 192 0.69 24.77 3.17
N GLY A 193 -0.25 25.72 3.13
CA GLY A 193 -0.14 27.03 2.50
C GLY A 193 -1.45 27.77 2.77
N SER A 194 -2.13 28.28 1.73
CA SER A 194 -3.47 28.89 1.88
C SER A 194 -4.59 27.90 2.25
N ASP A 195 -4.29 26.60 2.21
CA ASP A 195 -5.10 25.46 2.68
C ASP A 195 -4.11 24.39 3.20
N ALA A 196 -4.56 23.17 3.48
CA ALA A 196 -3.70 22.01 3.69
C ALA A 196 -4.11 20.82 2.81
N GLN A 197 -3.17 19.91 2.51
CA GLN A 197 -3.44 18.70 1.73
C GLN A 197 -2.52 17.53 2.13
N ILE A 198 -3.10 16.32 2.25
CA ILE A 198 -2.33 15.07 2.28
C ILE A 198 -1.81 14.76 0.87
N VAL A 199 -0.49 14.69 0.71
CA VAL A 199 0.21 14.32 -0.55
C VAL A 199 0.48 12.82 -0.61
N VAL A 200 0.84 12.24 0.54
CA VAL A 200 1.12 10.81 0.68
C VAL A 200 0.41 10.31 1.94
N PRO A 201 -0.56 9.38 1.84
CA PRO A 201 -1.16 8.73 3.01
C PRO A 201 -0.15 7.79 3.69
N LEU A 202 -0.48 7.30 4.89
CA LEU A 202 0.42 6.45 5.68
C LEU A 202 0.94 5.24 4.88
N THR A 203 2.27 5.15 4.71
CA THR A 203 2.93 4.11 3.92
C THR A 203 4.29 3.69 4.50
N HIS A 204 4.73 2.48 4.16
CA HIS A 204 6.12 2.04 4.37
C HIS A 204 7.01 2.33 3.14
N ASP A 205 6.46 2.89 2.06
CA ASP A 205 7.24 3.25 0.87
C ASP A 205 7.99 4.58 1.04
N TYR A 206 9.11 4.49 1.76
CA TYR A 206 10.06 5.59 1.93
C TYR A 206 10.57 6.17 0.59
N ALA A 207 10.62 5.36 -0.48
CA ALA A 207 11.09 5.81 -1.78
C ALA A 207 10.04 6.68 -2.48
N HIS A 208 8.75 6.33 -2.36
CA HIS A 208 7.65 7.17 -2.80
C HIS A 208 7.60 8.48 -2.02
N VAL A 209 7.79 8.44 -0.69
CA VAL A 209 7.83 9.66 0.15
C VAL A 209 8.96 10.60 -0.28
N ILE A 210 10.19 10.09 -0.46
CA ILE A 210 11.33 10.89 -0.96
C ILE A 210 11.04 11.43 -2.37
N GLY A 211 10.54 10.59 -3.29
CA GLY A 211 10.20 11.01 -4.66
C GLY A 211 9.11 12.08 -4.72
N LYS A 212 8.17 12.08 -3.77
CA LYS A 212 7.15 13.12 -3.63
C LYS A 212 7.73 14.40 -3.04
N ILE A 213 8.52 14.33 -1.97
CA ILE A 213 9.23 15.50 -1.41
C ILE A 213 10.11 16.17 -2.49
N ALA A 214 10.82 15.37 -3.29
CA ALA A 214 11.66 15.85 -4.39
C ALA A 214 10.87 16.50 -5.55
N ALA A 215 9.56 16.23 -5.66
CA ALA A 215 8.67 16.80 -6.67
C ALA A 215 7.79 17.96 -6.14
N LEU A 216 7.96 18.38 -4.88
CA LEU A 216 7.27 19.55 -4.33
C LEU A 216 8.05 20.84 -4.63
N ASP A 217 7.31 21.83 -5.11
CA ASP A 217 7.80 23.16 -5.49
C ASP A 217 6.78 24.22 -5.01
N VAL A 218 7.28 25.31 -4.43
CA VAL A 218 6.47 26.44 -3.91
C VAL A 218 5.98 27.35 -5.03
N GLU A 219 6.66 27.39 -6.19
CA GLU A 219 6.19 28.11 -7.37
C GLU A 219 5.06 27.37 -8.10
N VAL A 220 5.06 26.03 -8.05
CA VAL A 220 4.04 25.16 -8.68
C VAL A 220 3.29 24.30 -7.64
N PRO A 221 2.61 24.90 -6.65
CA PRO A 221 2.04 24.14 -5.55
C PRO A 221 0.82 23.31 -5.99
N PRO A 222 0.50 22.22 -5.26
CA PRO A 222 -0.69 21.40 -5.46
C PRO A 222 -1.98 22.21 -5.55
N ALA A 223 -2.94 21.73 -6.34
CA ALA A 223 -4.10 22.53 -6.76
C ALA A 223 -4.95 23.12 -5.60
N ARG A 224 -4.98 22.49 -4.42
CA ARG A 224 -5.66 23.03 -3.23
C ARG A 224 -4.87 24.12 -2.50
N LEU A 225 -3.54 24.06 -2.56
CA LEU A 225 -2.63 25.05 -1.94
C LEU A 225 -2.48 26.34 -2.77
N ARG A 226 -2.98 26.36 -4.01
CA ARG A 226 -2.92 27.55 -4.87
C ARG A 226 -3.81 28.65 -4.27
N PRO A 227 -3.29 29.88 -4.08
CA PRO A 227 -4.12 31.00 -3.68
C PRO A 227 -5.28 31.19 -4.65
N LYS A 228 -6.50 31.28 -4.11
CA LYS A 228 -7.66 31.78 -4.86
C LYS A 228 -7.38 33.25 -5.23
N MET A 229 -7.94 33.74 -6.34
CA MET A 229 -7.54 35.05 -6.90
C MET A 229 -7.67 36.22 -5.90
N ASP A 230 -8.66 36.16 -5.01
CA ASP A 230 -8.92 37.19 -3.99
C ASP A 230 -8.34 36.86 -2.60
N ALA A 231 -7.57 35.77 -2.47
CA ALA A 231 -7.02 35.31 -1.21
C ALA A 231 -5.57 35.75 -1.00
N THR A 232 -5.30 36.45 0.10
CA THR A 232 -3.94 36.63 0.63
C THR A 232 -3.27 35.26 0.74
N SER A 233 -2.08 35.11 0.13
CA SER A 233 -1.22 33.92 0.32
C SER A 233 -1.05 33.64 1.81
N GLY A 234 -1.75 32.63 2.31
CA GLY A 234 -1.85 32.31 3.73
C GLY A 234 -0.99 31.12 4.13
N THR A 235 -1.02 30.84 5.43
CA THR A 235 -0.38 29.70 6.09
C THR A 235 -1.42 29.10 7.06
N ARG A 236 -1.95 27.91 6.77
CA ARG A 236 -3.04 27.28 7.54
C ARG A 236 -2.54 26.12 8.41
N LEU A 237 -1.79 26.48 9.45
CA LEU A 237 -1.24 25.54 10.43
C LEU A 237 -2.31 24.68 11.12
N GLY A 238 -3.48 25.23 11.46
CA GLY A 238 -4.54 24.46 12.12
C GLY A 238 -5.17 23.42 11.19
N ALA A 239 -5.46 23.80 9.94
CA ALA A 239 -5.90 22.87 8.89
C ALA A 239 -4.89 21.74 8.67
N ALA A 240 -3.58 22.03 8.73
CA ALA A 240 -2.53 21.02 8.62
C ALA A 240 -2.48 20.07 9.82
N LEU A 241 -2.65 20.57 11.06
CA LEU A 241 -2.76 19.73 12.26
C LEU A 241 -3.99 18.82 12.23
N LYS A 242 -5.11 19.30 11.69
CA LYS A 242 -6.33 18.50 11.47
C LYS A 242 -6.13 17.42 10.43
N LEU A 243 -5.50 17.73 9.30
CA LEU A 243 -5.18 16.71 8.29
C LEU A 243 -4.11 15.72 8.77
N ALA A 244 -3.16 16.14 9.61
CA ALA A 244 -2.23 15.22 10.25
C ALA A 244 -2.95 14.26 11.22
N THR A 245 -3.87 14.80 12.03
CA THR A 245 -4.75 14.01 12.89
C THR A 245 -5.57 12.99 12.09
N GLN A 246 -6.15 13.40 10.96
CA GLN A 246 -6.95 12.53 10.08
C GLN A 246 -6.12 11.55 9.24
N ALA A 247 -4.82 11.78 9.08
CA ALA A 247 -3.91 10.87 8.37
C ALA A 247 -3.44 9.70 9.26
N HIS A 248 -3.45 9.86 10.58
CA HIS A 248 -3.05 8.82 11.53
C HIS A 248 -4.08 7.68 11.62
N ASP A 249 -3.57 6.47 11.81
CA ASP A 249 -4.37 5.27 12.04
C ASP A 249 -4.83 5.21 13.51
N THR A 250 -6.14 5.18 13.75
CA THR A 250 -6.70 5.19 15.12
C THR A 250 -6.32 3.95 15.94
N THR A 251 -5.88 2.86 15.31
CA THR A 251 -5.38 1.67 16.02
C THR A 251 -3.99 1.87 16.66
N MET A 252 -3.27 2.92 16.25
CA MET A 252 -1.91 3.25 16.71
C MET A 252 -1.86 4.37 17.78
N ALA A 253 -2.95 4.60 18.51
CA ALA A 253 -3.01 5.64 19.55
C ALA A 253 -1.83 5.53 20.56
N GLY A 254 -1.10 6.64 20.78
CA GLY A 254 0.14 6.69 21.59
C GLY A 254 1.43 6.29 20.83
N PHE A 255 1.30 5.67 19.67
CA PHE A 255 2.39 5.26 18.77
C PHE A 255 2.47 6.16 17.52
N GLN A 256 2.00 7.40 17.68
CA GLN A 256 1.93 8.45 16.67
C GLN A 256 2.83 9.62 17.07
N ASP A 257 3.40 10.32 16.11
CA ASP A 257 4.10 11.60 16.27
C ASP A 257 3.90 12.48 15.01
N VAL A 258 3.80 13.80 15.16
CA VAL A 258 3.78 14.74 14.02
C VAL A 258 5.05 15.57 14.01
N ILE A 259 5.60 15.85 12.82
CA ILE A 259 6.81 16.66 12.63
C ILE A 259 6.48 17.78 11.63
N VAL A 260 6.47 19.03 12.11
CA VAL A 260 6.10 20.23 11.32
C VAL A 260 7.33 21.08 11.03
N LEU A 261 7.57 21.43 9.76
CA LEU A 261 8.62 22.35 9.33
C LEU A 261 7.97 23.58 8.69
N SER A 262 8.15 24.75 9.29
CA SER A 262 7.46 26.01 8.95
C SER A 262 8.23 27.21 9.51
N ASP A 263 7.99 28.41 8.97
CA ASP A 263 8.40 29.67 9.61
C ASP A 263 7.38 30.18 10.63
N GLY A 264 6.26 29.47 10.81
CA GLY A 264 5.25 29.71 11.84
C GLY A 264 4.33 30.90 11.57
N ASP A 265 4.40 31.53 10.40
CA ASP A 265 3.66 32.77 10.13
C ASP A 265 2.13 32.55 10.10
N ASP A 266 1.39 33.55 10.57
CA ASP A 266 -0.08 33.57 10.58
C ASP A 266 -0.55 34.91 9.98
N PRO A 267 -0.57 35.03 8.63
CA PRO A 267 -0.89 36.29 7.95
C PRO A 267 -2.40 36.62 7.96
N LEU A 268 -3.25 35.78 8.55
CA LEU A 268 -4.67 36.07 8.77
C LEU A 268 -4.94 36.52 10.21
N GLY A 269 -4.15 36.06 11.18
CA GLY A 269 -4.32 36.41 12.60
C GLY A 269 -5.60 35.86 13.22
N ASP A 270 -6.28 34.93 12.56
CA ASP A 270 -7.53 34.31 13.04
C ASP A 270 -7.28 33.24 14.11
N ALA A 271 -6.01 32.95 14.41
CA ALA A 271 -5.55 31.96 15.37
C ALA A 271 -6.08 30.54 15.12
N GLU A 272 -6.42 30.18 13.87
CA GLU A 272 -6.97 28.86 13.52
C GLU A 272 -6.04 27.70 13.92
N TRP A 273 -4.73 27.96 14.02
CA TRP A 273 -3.75 27.02 14.58
C TRP A 273 -4.11 26.55 16.00
N GLN A 274 -4.77 27.38 16.81
CA GLN A 274 -5.25 26.98 18.13
C GLN A 274 -6.41 25.97 18.06
N ALA A 275 -7.22 26.01 17.01
CA ALA A 275 -8.32 25.05 16.83
C ALA A 275 -7.76 23.67 16.45
N GLY A 276 -6.83 23.62 15.49
CA GLY A 276 -6.11 22.39 15.16
C GLY A 276 -5.27 21.85 16.33
N LEU A 277 -4.67 22.74 17.13
CA LEU A 277 -3.93 22.37 18.34
C LEU A 277 -4.79 21.67 19.39
N ARG A 278 -6.00 22.18 19.66
CA ARG A 278 -6.94 21.54 20.61
C ARG A 278 -7.36 20.14 20.13
N GLU A 279 -7.59 19.99 18.83
CA GLU A 279 -8.02 18.73 18.21
C GLU A 279 -6.93 17.64 18.34
N ILE A 280 -5.67 17.98 17.98
CA ILE A 280 -4.57 17.01 18.04
C ILE A 280 -4.08 16.74 19.49
N ALA A 281 -4.11 17.74 20.37
CA ALA A 281 -3.76 17.58 21.78
C ALA A 281 -4.79 16.73 22.54
N ALA A 282 -6.07 16.80 22.20
CA ALA A 282 -7.12 15.97 22.80
C ALA A 282 -6.95 14.46 22.54
N LEU A 283 -6.19 14.09 21.49
CA LEU A 283 -5.83 12.72 21.16
C LEU A 283 -4.46 12.29 21.72
N GLY A 284 -3.74 13.20 22.39
CA GLY A 284 -2.43 12.93 22.98
C GLY A 284 -1.30 12.71 21.95
N ILE A 285 -1.46 13.19 20.72
CA ILE A 285 -0.46 13.04 19.66
C ILE A 285 0.61 14.14 19.80
N PRO A 286 1.90 13.80 20.04
CA PRO A 286 2.95 14.81 20.17
C PRO A 286 3.24 15.50 18.84
N VAL A 287 3.31 16.84 18.86
CA VAL A 287 3.67 17.64 17.68
C VAL A 287 5.05 18.26 17.89
N HIS A 288 6.02 17.77 17.14
CA HIS A 288 7.37 18.32 17.09
C HIS A 288 7.43 19.40 16.01
N THR A 289 7.89 20.60 16.36
CA THR A 289 7.87 21.77 15.48
C THR A 289 9.29 22.26 15.23
N ILE A 290 9.63 22.55 13.97
CA ILE A 290 10.92 23.05 13.55
C ILE A 290 10.71 24.39 12.88
N GLY A 291 11.12 25.45 13.58
CA GLY A 291 11.14 26.81 13.06
C GLY A 291 12.32 27.04 12.13
N ILE A 292 12.06 27.52 10.92
CA ILE A 292 13.09 27.80 9.91
C ILE A 292 13.07 29.28 9.55
N GLY A 293 14.26 29.90 9.47
CA GLY A 293 14.46 31.34 9.27
C GLY A 293 15.00 32.05 10.51
N ASP A 294 15.21 33.36 10.41
CA ASP A 294 15.63 34.24 11.51
C ASP A 294 14.40 34.73 12.30
N PRO A 295 14.36 34.59 13.64
CA PRO A 295 13.27 35.17 14.44
C PRO A 295 13.48 36.65 14.80
N HIS A 296 14.69 37.20 14.64
CA HIS A 296 15.02 38.58 14.99
C HIS A 296 14.83 39.51 13.79
N ASP A 297 15.54 39.23 12.69
CA ASP A 297 15.60 40.07 11.49
C ASP A 297 14.51 39.71 10.47
N PHE A 298 14.10 40.72 9.69
CA PHE A 298 13.13 40.55 8.61
C PHE A 298 13.82 40.22 7.29
N SER A 299 13.21 39.34 6.51
CA SER A 299 13.68 38.90 5.19
C SER A 299 12.68 39.24 4.09
N PRO A 300 13.11 39.72 2.91
CA PRO A 300 12.22 39.98 1.80
C PRO A 300 11.64 38.68 1.23
N VAL A 301 10.36 38.70 0.83
CA VAL A 301 9.67 37.57 0.19
C VAL A 301 9.85 37.63 -1.33
N PRO A 302 10.50 36.65 -1.99
CA PRO A 302 10.61 36.62 -3.45
C PRO A 302 9.25 36.67 -4.15
N GLY A 303 9.20 37.39 -5.27
CA GLY A 303 7.96 37.61 -6.02
C GLY A 303 6.90 38.48 -5.33
N ARG A 304 7.24 39.16 -4.22
CA ARG A 304 6.37 40.13 -3.54
C ARG A 304 7.16 41.39 -3.09
N PRO A 305 7.30 42.40 -3.97
CA PRO A 305 7.99 43.65 -3.64
C PRO A 305 7.42 44.31 -2.38
N GLY A 306 8.29 44.68 -1.44
CA GLY A 306 7.90 45.32 -0.17
C GLY A 306 7.21 44.39 0.85
N ALA A 307 7.13 43.08 0.61
CA ALA A 307 6.67 42.12 1.60
C ALA A 307 7.85 41.47 2.33
N GLU A 308 7.79 41.48 3.66
CA GLU A 308 8.84 40.94 4.54
C GLU A 308 8.27 39.86 5.47
N THR A 309 9.13 38.92 5.88
CA THR A 309 8.80 37.79 6.76
C THR A 309 9.94 37.48 7.73
N ARG A 310 9.60 36.96 8.92
CA ARG A 310 10.55 36.44 9.92
C ARG A 310 9.95 35.25 10.65
N LEU A 311 10.77 34.38 11.21
CA LEU A 311 10.34 33.19 11.95
C LEU A 311 9.48 33.59 13.16
N ARG A 312 8.20 33.19 13.14
CA ARG A 312 7.25 33.35 14.24
C ARG A 312 7.32 32.16 15.18
N GLU A 313 8.22 32.22 16.16
CA GLU A 313 8.39 31.12 17.10
C GLU A 313 7.15 30.82 17.97
N HIS A 314 6.29 31.81 18.23
CA HIS A 314 5.22 31.69 19.23
C HIS A 314 4.20 30.56 18.93
N PRO A 315 3.54 30.50 17.74
CA PRO A 315 2.66 29.38 17.42
C PRO A 315 3.39 28.03 17.49
N LEU A 316 4.59 27.93 16.92
CA LEU A 316 5.36 26.67 16.85
C LEU A 316 5.76 26.16 18.24
N ARG A 317 6.24 27.05 19.13
CA ARG A 317 6.59 26.73 20.52
C ARG A 317 5.37 26.33 21.32
N GLU A 318 4.24 27.01 21.16
CA GLU A 318 3.02 26.72 21.92
C GLU A 318 2.35 25.41 21.46
N ILE A 319 2.35 25.12 20.15
CA ILE A 319 1.91 23.84 19.58
C ILE A 319 2.71 22.67 20.17
N ALA A 320 4.04 22.78 20.19
CA ALA A 320 4.89 21.75 20.80
C ALA A 320 4.67 21.64 22.32
N ARG A 321 4.53 22.76 23.02
CA ARG A 321 4.35 22.79 24.48
C ARG A 321 3.03 22.14 24.92
N GLN A 322 1.91 22.43 24.26
CA GLN A 322 0.61 21.88 24.65
C GLN A 322 0.45 20.39 24.28
N THR A 323 1.17 19.88 23.27
CA THR A 323 1.07 18.48 22.81
C THR A 323 2.08 17.54 23.47
N GLY A 324 2.94 18.04 24.37
CA GLY A 324 4.07 17.26 24.90
C GLY A 324 5.16 16.98 23.86
N GLY A 325 5.16 17.73 22.75
CA GLY A 325 6.17 17.70 21.72
C GLY A 325 7.43 18.50 22.08
N HIS A 326 8.17 18.90 21.05
CA HIS A 326 9.44 19.61 21.19
C HIS A 326 9.58 20.64 20.06
N TYR A 327 10.01 21.87 20.41
CA TYR A 327 10.36 22.90 19.44
C TYR A 327 11.86 22.87 19.16
N LEU A 328 12.24 22.97 17.90
CA LEU A 328 13.60 23.16 17.41
C LEU A 328 13.65 24.43 16.57
N THR A 329 14.80 25.12 16.56
CA THR A 329 15.10 26.20 15.61
C THR A 329 16.20 25.75 14.66
N ALA A 330 16.09 26.15 13.39
CA ALA A 330 17.04 25.83 12.33
C ALA A 330 17.40 27.10 11.53
N TYR A 331 17.95 28.07 12.26
CA TYR A 331 18.37 29.37 11.75
C TYR A 331 19.74 29.30 11.04
N ARG A 332 20.84 29.01 11.75
CA ARG A 332 22.20 28.98 11.16
C ARG A 332 22.67 27.58 10.78
N ASP A 333 22.43 26.59 11.62
CA ASP A 333 22.87 25.20 11.40
C ASP A 333 21.85 24.38 10.59
N ALA A 334 22.26 23.23 10.06
CA ALA A 334 21.33 22.30 9.40
C ALA A 334 20.24 21.86 10.41
N PRO A 335 18.95 21.77 10.02
CA PRO A 335 17.89 21.37 10.95
C PRO A 335 18.22 20.00 11.58
N PRO A 336 18.39 19.87 12.92
CA PRO A 336 18.94 18.67 13.55
C PRO A 336 17.92 17.53 13.69
N VAL A 337 17.06 17.36 12.69
CA VAL A 337 15.86 16.51 12.69
C VAL A 337 16.23 15.01 12.78
N VAL A 338 17.35 14.62 12.16
CA VAL A 338 17.86 13.23 12.22
C VAL A 338 18.33 12.86 13.63
N ASP A 339 19.10 13.73 14.30
CA ASP A 339 19.59 13.44 15.65
C ASP A 339 18.51 13.64 16.71
N PHE A 340 17.59 14.58 16.48
CA PHE A 340 16.34 14.67 17.22
C PHE A 340 15.53 13.37 17.16
N PHE A 341 15.32 12.80 15.96
CA PHE A 341 14.64 11.52 15.78
C PHE A 341 15.33 10.41 16.58
N LYS A 342 16.65 10.25 16.45
CA LYS A 342 17.45 9.26 17.19
C LYS A 342 17.36 9.41 18.72
N GLN A 343 17.28 10.64 19.22
CA GLN A 343 17.27 10.91 20.66
C GLN A 343 15.87 10.91 21.29
N ARG A 344 14.81 11.18 20.51
CA ARG A 344 13.47 11.50 21.05
C ARG A 344 12.33 10.68 20.49
N ILE A 345 12.43 10.11 19.28
CA ILE A 345 11.36 9.32 18.66
C ILE A 345 11.75 7.85 18.59
N GLU A 346 12.96 7.54 18.11
CA GLU A 346 13.43 6.15 17.97
C GLU A 346 13.61 5.36 19.29
N PRO A 347 13.90 6.01 20.44
CA PRO A 347 13.91 5.35 21.76
C PRO A 347 12.52 5.15 22.37
N LYS A 348 11.48 5.84 21.87
CA LYS A 348 10.10 5.53 22.28
C LYS A 348 9.76 4.15 21.76
N SER A 349 9.16 3.30 22.59
CA SER A 349 8.60 2.03 22.13
C SER A 349 7.66 2.28 20.95
N GLY A 350 7.87 1.55 19.87
CA GLY A 350 6.88 1.37 18.82
C GLY A 350 5.87 0.29 19.23
N THR A 351 4.66 0.34 18.68
CA THR A 351 3.75 -0.81 18.79
C THR A 351 4.20 -1.85 17.77
N THR A 352 4.07 -3.13 18.11
CA THR A 352 4.13 -4.23 17.17
C THR A 352 2.92 -4.20 16.25
N ALA A 353 2.86 -3.17 15.40
CA ALA A 353 1.86 -3.00 14.38
C ALA A 353 2.04 -4.16 13.41
N VAL A 354 1.15 -5.15 13.49
CA VAL A 354 1.12 -6.23 12.53
C VAL A 354 0.75 -5.59 11.20
N SER A 355 1.77 -5.32 10.38
CA SER A 355 1.59 -4.89 9.02
C SER A 355 0.90 -6.04 8.29
N VAL A 356 -0.42 -5.93 8.12
CA VAL A 356 -1.24 -6.86 7.33
C VAL A 356 -0.97 -6.61 5.84
N THR A 357 0.31 -6.67 5.47
CA THR A 357 0.74 -7.05 4.13
C THR A 357 0.23 -8.48 3.95
N PRO A 358 -0.81 -8.72 3.13
CA PRO A 358 -1.32 -10.07 2.94
C PRO A 358 -0.17 -10.93 2.39
N PRO A 359 0.13 -12.10 2.99
CA PRO A 359 1.34 -12.85 2.68
C PRO A 359 1.32 -13.28 1.21
N GLN A 360 2.21 -12.68 0.41
CA GLN A 360 2.28 -12.96 -1.01
C GLN A 360 2.66 -14.44 -1.22
N PRO A 361 1.94 -15.19 -2.07
CA PRO A 361 2.26 -16.57 -2.33
C PRO A 361 3.47 -16.65 -3.26
N ARG A 362 4.57 -17.19 -2.74
CA ARG A 362 5.89 -17.19 -3.39
C ARG A 362 5.83 -17.91 -4.73
N SER A 363 6.35 -17.28 -5.79
CA SER A 363 6.34 -17.87 -7.12
C SER A 363 7.42 -18.96 -7.27
N GLN A 364 7.04 -20.11 -7.84
CA GLN A 364 7.87 -21.32 -7.94
C GLN A 364 8.22 -21.71 -9.39
N HIS A 365 7.77 -20.88 -10.35
CA HIS A 365 7.87 -21.09 -11.80
C HIS A 365 9.29 -21.42 -12.30
N MET A 366 10.33 -20.90 -11.65
CA MET A 366 11.73 -21.11 -12.04
C MET A 366 12.14 -22.60 -12.07
N TRP A 367 11.67 -23.41 -11.11
CA TRP A 367 11.95 -24.84 -11.08
C TRP A 367 11.31 -25.59 -12.27
N PHE A 368 10.07 -25.23 -12.62
CA PHE A 368 9.36 -25.81 -13.76
C PHE A 368 9.99 -25.40 -15.09
N TYR A 369 10.46 -24.15 -15.20
CA TYR A 369 11.16 -23.65 -16.38
C TYR A 369 12.50 -24.37 -16.60
N LEU A 370 13.31 -24.52 -15.55
CA LEU A 370 14.56 -25.27 -15.60
C LEU A 370 14.33 -26.75 -15.95
N ALA A 371 13.35 -27.40 -15.33
CA ALA A 371 13.00 -28.78 -15.64
C ALA A 371 12.54 -28.97 -17.10
N ALA A 372 11.73 -28.05 -17.63
CA ALA A 372 11.31 -28.06 -19.02
C ALA A 372 12.49 -27.90 -19.99
N LEU A 373 13.39 -26.95 -19.74
CA LEU A 373 14.56 -26.71 -20.57
C LEU A 373 15.53 -27.89 -20.60
N VAL A 374 15.90 -28.44 -19.44
CA VAL A 374 16.81 -29.61 -19.36
C VAL A 374 16.22 -30.80 -20.10
N LEU A 375 14.91 -31.06 -19.92
CA LEU A 375 14.24 -32.21 -20.52
C LEU A 375 14.07 -32.04 -22.04
N LEU A 376 13.82 -30.83 -22.55
CA LEU A 376 13.77 -30.57 -24.00
C LEU A 376 15.18 -30.56 -24.64
N ALA A 377 16.17 -29.97 -23.98
CA ALA A 377 17.55 -29.92 -24.49
C ALA A 377 18.20 -31.31 -24.58
N THR A 378 17.99 -32.18 -23.59
CA THR A 378 18.50 -33.56 -23.62
C THR A 378 17.91 -34.38 -24.76
N ILE A 379 16.60 -34.24 -25.05
CA ILE A 379 15.96 -34.87 -26.23
C ILE A 379 16.55 -34.35 -27.54
N TRP A 380 16.85 -33.05 -27.61
CA TRP A 380 17.43 -32.42 -28.80
C TRP A 380 18.85 -32.92 -29.06
N ILE A 381 19.71 -32.94 -28.03
CA ILE A 381 21.10 -33.42 -28.10
C ILE A 381 21.15 -34.91 -28.48
N VAL A 382 20.45 -35.79 -27.76
CA VAL A 382 20.45 -37.23 -28.09
C VAL A 382 19.75 -37.48 -29.42
N GLY A 383 18.80 -36.63 -29.82
CA GLY A 383 18.17 -36.62 -31.14
C GLY A 383 19.00 -36.00 -32.27
N TYR A 384 20.24 -35.57 -32.00
CA TYR A 384 21.26 -35.13 -32.96
C TYR A 384 22.46 -36.10 -33.00
N ALA A 385 22.51 -37.07 -32.08
CA ALA A 385 23.53 -38.12 -31.96
C ALA A 385 23.04 -39.50 -32.46
N GLU A 386 21.80 -39.59 -32.96
CA GLU A 386 21.25 -40.70 -33.76
C GLU A 386 20.94 -40.26 -35.19
#